data_AF-A0A1Y1K316-F1
#
_entry.id   AF-A0A1Y1K316-F1
#
_cell.length_a   1.000
_cell.length_b   1.000
_cell.length_c   1.000
_cell.angle_alpha   90.00
_cell.angle_beta   90.00
_cell.angle_gamma   90.00
#
_symmetry.space_group_name_H-M   'P 1'
#
loop_
_entity.id
_entity.type
_entity.pdbx_description
1 polymer ?
#
loop_
_entity_poly.entity_id
_entity_poly.type
_entity_poly.pdbx_seq_one_letter_code
_entity_poly.pdbx_strand_id
1 'polypeptide(L)'
;MKQSVTPSHVHREEMVSITRCFVTVVPSEWKQAVVVPIPKRGKDPLLAQHYRPISLTSCLGKLLEKMVNGRLQTFLERNNIYVPYQTGFRKGRSTIDHLVKLSDRILNTFDSGEHLVGVFFDIKGAYDMTWRYGINLLWKIGNLSYELATLIQTSTF
;
A
#
# COMPACT_ATOMS: atom_id res chain seq x y z
N MET A 1 35.25 -2.58 21.74
CA MET A 1 35.19 -3.92 21.11
C MET A 1 33.92 -4.03 20.29
N LYS A 2 34.01 -3.96 18.96
CA LYS A 2 32.87 -4.31 18.10
C LYS A 2 32.85 -5.83 18.00
N GLN A 3 31.85 -6.48 18.61
CA GLN A 3 31.64 -7.91 18.41
C GLN A 3 31.32 -8.12 16.92
N SER A 4 32.17 -8.89 16.25
CA SER A 4 31.95 -9.35 14.88
C SER A 4 30.85 -10.41 14.89
N VAL A 5 29.61 -9.99 14.65
CA VAL A 5 28.48 -10.90 14.50
C VAL A 5 28.66 -11.67 13.18
N THR A 6 28.69 -13.00 13.26
CA THR A 6 28.83 -13.84 12.07
C THR A 6 27.52 -13.86 11.27
N PRO A 7 27.56 -13.94 9.91
CA PRO A 7 26.37 -13.78 9.06
C PRO A 7 25.24 -14.77 9.39
N SER A 8 25.57 -15.97 9.85
CA SER A 8 24.61 -17.02 10.22
C SER A 8 23.79 -16.71 11.47
N HIS A 9 24.34 -15.95 12.42
CA HIS A 9 23.64 -15.54 13.63
C HIS A 9 22.64 -14.41 13.33
N VAL A 10 23.04 -13.46 12.47
CA VAL A 10 22.17 -12.36 12.02
C VAL A 10 20.90 -12.91 11.38
N HIS A 11 21.01 -13.87 10.46
CA HIS A 11 19.84 -14.45 9.78
C HIS A 11 18.88 -15.18 10.74
N ARG A 12 19.41 -15.81 11.80
CA ARG A 12 18.57 -16.45 12.83
C ARG A 12 17.81 -15.40 13.66
N GLU A 13 18.47 -14.32 14.06
CA GLU A 13 17.81 -13.25 14.83
C GLU A 13 16.75 -12.52 14.01
N GLU A 14 16.98 -12.30 12.71
CA GLU A 14 16.00 -11.68 11.81
C GLU A 14 14.75 -12.56 11.64
N MET A 15 14.93 -13.88 11.48
CA MET A 15 13.82 -14.84 11.39
C MET A 15 13.02 -14.93 12.70
N VAL A 16 13.71 -14.88 13.84
CA VAL A 16 13.08 -14.80 15.16
C VAL A 16 12.32 -13.48 15.31
N SER A 17 12.87 -12.37 14.81
CA SER A 17 12.23 -11.05 14.84
C SER A 17 10.95 -11.01 14.01
N ILE A 18 10.93 -11.56 12.79
CA ILE A 18 9.71 -11.69 11.97
C ILE A 18 8.66 -12.51 12.72
N THR A 19 9.05 -13.65 13.28
CA THR A 19 8.12 -14.54 14.01
C THR A 19 7.56 -13.84 15.25
N ARG A 20 8.37 -13.05 15.96
CA ARG A 20 7.95 -12.27 17.13
C ARG A 20 7.01 -11.11 16.78
N CYS A 21 7.19 -10.47 15.62
CA CYS A 21 6.28 -9.44 15.11
C CYS A 21 4.87 -9.96 14.84
N PHE A 22 4.72 -11.24 14.46
CA PHE A 22 3.41 -11.86 14.29
C PHE A 22 2.67 -12.12 15.62
N VAL A 23 3.38 -12.04 16.76
CA VAL A 23 2.86 -12.48 18.06
C VAL A 23 2.72 -11.33 19.05
N THR A 24 3.64 -10.35 19.14
CA THR A 24 3.55 -9.32 20.20
C THR A 24 4.22 -7.97 19.97
N VAL A 25 5.37 -7.86 19.27
CA VAL A 25 6.15 -6.59 19.27
C VAL A 25 6.82 -6.28 17.93
N VAL A 26 6.59 -5.06 17.45
CA VAL A 26 7.27 -4.45 16.30
C VAL A 26 8.51 -3.68 16.77
N PRO A 27 9.73 -4.00 16.27
CA PRO A 27 10.94 -3.27 16.61
C PRO A 27 10.83 -1.77 16.30
N SER A 28 11.35 -0.92 17.18
CA SER A 28 11.35 0.54 17.00
C SER A 28 12.08 0.97 15.73
N GLU A 29 13.11 0.25 15.35
CA GLU A 29 13.94 0.46 14.17
C GLU A 29 13.11 0.29 12.88
N TRP A 30 12.08 -0.55 12.91
CA TRP A 30 11.22 -0.78 11.74
C TRP A 30 10.22 0.35 11.53
N LYS A 31 10.02 1.21 12.53
CA LYS A 31 9.16 2.40 12.48
C LYS A 31 9.92 3.65 12.03
N GLN A 32 11.22 3.54 11.79
CA GLN A 32 12.05 4.63 11.28
C GLN A 32 12.19 4.51 9.76
N ALA A 33 12.27 5.65 9.09
CA ALA A 33 12.48 5.73 7.64
C ALA A 33 13.50 6.81 7.29
N VAL A 34 14.31 6.54 6.26
CA VAL A 34 15.14 7.57 5.62
C VAL A 34 14.36 8.16 4.46
N VAL A 35 14.03 9.45 4.53
CA VAL A 35 13.28 10.13 3.48
C VAL A 35 14.22 10.65 2.40
N VAL A 36 14.04 10.18 1.18
CA VAL A 36 14.80 10.60 0.00
C VAL A 36 13.88 11.41 -0.93
N PRO A 37 14.13 12.71 -1.12
CA PRO A 37 13.33 13.53 -2.03
C PRO A 37 13.71 13.28 -3.49
N ILE A 38 12.73 12.89 -4.32
CA ILE A 38 12.92 12.70 -5.76
C ILE A 38 12.28 13.86 -6.54
N PRO A 39 13.04 14.59 -7.38
CA PRO A 39 12.51 15.73 -8.13
C PRO A 39 11.47 15.28 -9.18
N LYS A 40 10.38 16.05 -9.30
CA LYS A 40 9.43 15.91 -10.41
C LYS A 40 10.08 16.43 -11.69
N ARG A 41 9.98 15.66 -12.78
CA ARG A 41 10.52 16.05 -14.09
C ARG A 41 9.88 17.36 -14.57
N GLY A 42 10.71 18.27 -15.11
CA GLY A 42 10.25 19.54 -15.68
C GLY A 42 9.72 20.55 -14.66
N LYS A 43 10.08 20.43 -13.38
CA LYS A 43 9.68 21.35 -12.32
C LYS A 43 10.89 22.00 -11.67
N ASP A 44 10.68 23.21 -11.15
CA ASP A 44 11.73 23.99 -10.49
C ASP A 44 12.28 23.26 -9.26
N PRO A 45 13.59 22.94 -9.20
CA PRO A 45 14.21 22.24 -8.09
C PRO A 45 14.35 23.08 -6.80
N LEU A 46 14.10 24.39 -6.84
CA LEU A 46 14.18 25.26 -5.66
C LEU A 46 12.94 25.13 -4.75
N LEU A 47 11.84 24.58 -5.27
CA LEU A 47 10.57 24.48 -4.55
C LEU A 47 10.36 23.07 -3.97
N ALA A 48 10.24 22.98 -2.64
CA ALA A 48 10.08 21.70 -1.93
C ALA A 48 8.88 20.86 -2.40
N GLN A 49 7.76 21.50 -2.75
CA GLN A 49 6.55 20.86 -3.30
C GLN A 49 6.77 20.13 -4.64
N HIS A 50 7.89 20.42 -5.32
CA HIS A 50 8.27 19.77 -6.58
C HIS A 50 9.04 18.46 -6.37
N TYR A 51 9.27 18.04 -5.13
CA TYR A 51 9.83 16.75 -4.81
C TYR A 51 8.73 15.76 -4.39
N ARG A 52 9.02 14.47 -4.60
CA ARG A 52 8.26 13.35 -4.03
C ARG A 52 9.10 12.79 -2.88
N PRO A 53 8.63 12.82 -1.63
CA PRO A 53 9.32 12.12 -0.55
C PRO A 53 9.15 10.62 -0.76
N ILE A 54 10.27 9.88 -0.79
CA ILE A 54 10.27 8.41 -0.79
C ILE A 54 10.89 7.94 0.51
N SER A 55 10.14 7.14 1.27
CA SER A 55 10.55 6.69 2.59
C SER A 55 11.15 5.30 2.51
N LEU A 56 12.45 5.22 2.79
CA LEU A 56 13.20 3.96 2.82
C LEU A 56 13.05 3.35 4.22
N THR A 57 12.12 2.42 4.34
CA THR A 57 11.84 1.66 5.56
C THR A 57 12.63 0.35 5.62
N SER A 58 12.60 -0.30 6.80
CA SER A 58 13.20 -1.61 7.05
C SER A 58 12.82 -2.65 5.99
N CYS A 59 13.81 -3.39 5.46
CA CYS A 59 13.58 -4.49 4.52
C CYS A 59 12.71 -5.60 5.12
N LEU A 60 12.93 -5.92 6.40
CA LEU A 60 12.13 -6.92 7.12
C LEU A 60 10.71 -6.40 7.38
N GLY A 61 10.55 -5.10 7.66
CA GLY A 61 9.25 -4.44 7.73
C GLY A 61 8.46 -4.56 6.43
N LYS A 62 9.08 -4.23 5.29
CA LYS A 62 8.48 -4.37 3.96
C LYS A 62 8.11 -5.82 3.62
N LEU A 63 8.92 -6.79 4.04
CA LEU A 63 8.62 -8.20 3.86
C LEU A 63 7.34 -8.58 4.63
N LEU A 64 7.24 -8.15 5.89
CA LEU A 64 6.06 -8.39 6.71
C LEU A 64 4.81 -7.72 6.13
N GLU A 65 4.91 -6.45 5.72
CA GLU A 65 3.84 -5.72 5.03
C GLU A 65 3.35 -6.46 3.78
N LYS A 66 4.28 -7.01 2.99
CA LYS A 66 3.93 -7.79 1.79
C LYS A 66 3.19 -9.07 2.14
N MET A 67 3.61 -9.79 3.18
CA MET A 67 2.92 -11.01 3.65
C MET A 67 1.50 -10.68 4.13
N VAL A 68 1.36 -9.60 4.90
CA VAL A 68 0.08 -9.11 5.42
C VAL A 68 -0.85 -8.67 4.28
N ASN A 69 -0.34 -7.88 3.34
CA ASN A 69 -1.10 -7.44 2.16
C ASN A 69 -1.62 -8.62 1.32
N GLY A 70 -0.80 -9.67 1.14
CA GLY A 70 -1.23 -10.87 0.43
C GLY A 70 -2.40 -11.60 1.11
N ARG A 71 -2.37 -11.69 2.45
CA ARG A 71 -3.47 -12.27 3.24
C ARG A 71 -4.73 -11.40 3.15
N LEU A 72 -4.58 -10.09 3.30
CA LEU A 72 -5.69 -9.14 3.22
C LEU A 72 -6.36 -9.16 1.84
N GLN A 73 -5.60 -9.12 0.75
CA GLN A 73 -6.16 -9.22 -0.60
C GLN A 73 -6.95 -10.51 -0.79
N THR A 74 -6.40 -11.64 -0.31
CA THR A 74 -7.10 -12.93 -0.39
C THR A 74 -8.43 -12.91 0.38
N PHE A 75 -8.45 -12.29 1.56
CA PHE A 75 -9.67 -12.11 2.35
C PHE A 75 -10.69 -11.22 1.63
N LEU A 76 -10.27 -10.07 1.10
CA LEU A 76 -11.13 -9.12 0.39
C LEU A 76 -11.77 -9.75 -0.85
N GLU A 77 -11.02 -10.55 -1.61
CA GLU A 77 -11.53 -11.27 -2.77
C GLU A 77 -12.52 -12.37 -2.37
N ARG A 78 -12.17 -13.24 -1.42
CA ARG A 78 -13.03 -14.36 -0.99
C ARG A 78 -14.37 -13.91 -0.44
N ASN A 79 -14.41 -12.74 0.20
CA ASN A 79 -15.62 -12.18 0.78
C ASN A 79 -16.33 -11.16 -0.15
N ASN A 80 -15.88 -11.02 -1.40
CA ASN A 80 -16.45 -10.07 -2.37
C ASN A 80 -16.55 -8.62 -1.84
N ILE A 81 -15.55 -8.18 -1.07
CA ILE A 81 -15.53 -6.82 -0.48
C ILE A 81 -15.12 -5.77 -1.53
N TYR A 82 -14.33 -6.15 -2.54
CA TYR A 82 -13.95 -5.23 -3.61
C TYR A 82 -15.15 -4.80 -4.44
N VAL A 83 -15.21 -3.49 -4.73
CA VAL A 83 -16.15 -2.97 -5.73
C VAL A 83 -15.82 -3.58 -7.10
N PRO A 84 -16.81 -4.06 -7.87
CA PRO A 84 -16.58 -4.73 -9.16
C PRO A 84 -15.81 -3.88 -10.18
N TYR A 85 -15.90 -2.56 -10.06
CA TYR A 85 -15.24 -1.59 -10.94
C TYR A 85 -13.82 -1.22 -10.49
N GLN A 86 -13.34 -1.68 -9.33
CA GLN A 86 -11.97 -1.44 -8.89
C GLN A 86 -10.99 -2.36 -9.63
N THR A 87 -10.06 -1.78 -10.38
CA THR A 87 -8.96 -2.49 -11.06
C THR A 87 -7.60 -2.22 -10.41
N GLY A 88 -7.41 -1.01 -9.87
CA GLY A 88 -6.18 -0.60 -9.20
C GLY A 88 -5.87 -1.47 -7.99
N PHE A 89 -4.61 -1.88 -7.86
CA PHE A 89 -4.08 -2.68 -6.75
C PHE A 89 -4.80 -4.04 -6.54
N ARG A 90 -5.46 -4.56 -7.58
CA ARG A 90 -6.17 -5.84 -7.56
C ARG A 90 -5.49 -6.86 -8.46
N LYS A 91 -5.28 -8.08 -7.97
CA LYS A 91 -4.58 -9.12 -8.73
C LYS A 91 -5.38 -9.53 -9.97
N GLY A 92 -4.69 -9.70 -11.11
CA GLY A 92 -5.32 -10.10 -12.37
C GLY A 92 -6.16 -9.01 -13.04
N ARG A 93 -6.03 -7.76 -12.59
CA ARG A 93 -6.62 -6.58 -13.21
C ARG A 93 -5.54 -5.61 -13.66
N SER A 94 -5.83 -4.82 -14.69
CA SER A 94 -4.92 -3.81 -15.22
C SER A 94 -5.64 -2.50 -15.53
N THR A 95 -4.87 -1.46 -15.81
CA THR A 95 -5.42 -0.18 -16.29
C THR A 95 -6.11 -0.32 -17.66
N ILE A 96 -5.72 -1.34 -18.45
CA ILE A 96 -6.34 -1.65 -19.74
C ILE A 96 -7.80 -2.07 -19.54
N ASP A 97 -8.12 -2.79 -18.47
CA ASP A 97 -9.51 -3.20 -18.19
C ASP A 97 -10.44 -2.00 -18.03
N HIS A 98 -9.94 -0.91 -17.41
CA HIS A 98 -10.70 0.34 -17.30
C HIS A 98 -10.83 1.05 -18.64
N LEU A 99 -9.75 1.08 -19.42
CA LEU A 99 -9.77 1.72 -20.74
C LEU A 99 -10.78 1.04 -21.65
N VAL A 100 -10.75 -0.30 -21.73
CA VAL A 100 -11.70 -1.08 -22.54
C VAL A 100 -13.15 -0.81 -22.10
N LYS A 101 -13.44 -0.83 -20.79
CA LYS A 101 -14.78 -0.55 -20.28
C LYS A 101 -15.25 0.88 -20.57
N LEU A 102 -14.36 1.86 -20.47
CA LEU A 102 -14.68 3.25 -20.77
C LEU A 102 -14.93 3.44 -22.27
N SER A 103 -14.07 2.87 -23.12
CA SER A 103 -14.22 2.90 -24.58
C SER A 103 -15.52 2.23 -25.03
N ASP A 104 -15.82 1.04 -24.50
CA ASP A 104 -17.07 0.34 -24.75
C ASP A 104 -18.29 1.21 -24.39
N ARG A 105 -18.24 1.87 -23.23
CA ARG A 105 -19.33 2.77 -22.81
C ARG A 105 -19.48 4.00 -23.71
N ILE A 106 -18.37 4.58 -24.18
CA ILE A 106 -18.39 5.69 -25.13
C ILE A 106 -19.05 5.26 -26.44
N LEU A 107 -18.63 4.12 -27.00
CA LEU A 107 -19.14 3.61 -28.27
C LEU A 107 -20.63 3.26 -28.18
N ASN A 108 -21.03 2.50 -27.17
CA ASN A 108 -22.43 2.09 -26.99
C ASN A 108 -23.37 3.29 -26.79
N THR A 109 -22.94 4.33 -26.06
CA THR A 109 -23.75 5.54 -25.89
C THR A 109 -23.85 6.34 -27.20
N PHE A 110 -22.77 6.40 -27.98
CA PHE A 110 -22.77 7.05 -29.29
C PHE A 110 -23.69 6.34 -30.29
N ASP A 111 -23.62 5.01 -30.35
CA ASP A 111 -24.46 4.18 -31.22
C ASP A 111 -25.96 4.30 -30.85
N SER A 112 -26.26 4.55 -29.57
CA SER A 112 -27.62 4.77 -29.09
C SER A 112 -28.13 6.20 -29.31
N GLY A 113 -27.31 7.08 -29.88
CA GLY A 113 -27.65 8.51 -30.08
C GLY A 113 -27.78 9.30 -28.77
N GLU A 114 -27.22 8.78 -27.67
CA GLU A 114 -27.29 9.38 -26.35
C GLU A 114 -26.02 10.22 -26.04
N HIS A 115 -26.07 10.99 -24.95
CA HIS A 115 -24.92 11.78 -24.49
C HIS A 115 -24.25 11.12 -23.29
N LEU A 116 -22.92 10.98 -23.36
CA LEU A 116 -22.10 10.52 -22.24
C LEU A 116 -21.34 11.70 -21.62
N VAL A 117 -21.44 11.85 -20.30
CA VAL A 117 -20.65 12.82 -19.52
C VAL A 117 -19.70 12.07 -18.59
N GLY A 118 -18.40 12.33 -18.73
CA GLY A 118 -17.36 11.79 -17.86
C GLY A 118 -16.94 12.79 -16.79
N VAL A 119 -16.92 12.37 -15.52
CA VAL A 119 -16.40 13.16 -14.40
C VAL A 119 -15.15 12.47 -13.86
N PHE A 120 -14.02 13.17 -13.88
CA PHE A 120 -12.74 12.68 -13.39
C PHE A 120 -12.35 13.45 -12.14
N PHE A 121 -11.97 12.74 -11.08
CA PHE A 121 -11.52 13.33 -9.82
C PHE A 121 -10.20 12.68 -9.39
N ASP A 122 -9.36 13.49 -8.73
CA ASP A 122 -8.12 13.05 -8.11
C ASP A 122 -8.11 13.47 -6.64
N ILE A 123 -7.68 12.57 -5.77
CA ILE A 123 -7.71 12.78 -4.32
C ILE A 123 -6.36 13.37 -3.90
N LYS A 124 -6.38 14.60 -3.40
CA LYS A 124 -5.19 15.23 -2.83
C LYS A 124 -4.74 14.44 -1.60
N GLY A 125 -3.47 14.02 -1.56
CA GLY A 125 -2.88 13.39 -0.38
C GLY A 125 -3.57 12.09 0.03
N ALA A 126 -3.97 11.24 -0.93
CA ALA A 126 -4.75 10.03 -0.65
C ALA A 126 -4.15 9.13 0.46
N TYR A 127 -2.83 8.96 0.48
CA TYR A 127 -2.15 8.19 1.53
C TYR A 127 -2.17 8.88 2.89
N ASP A 128 -1.92 10.19 2.94
CA ASP A 128 -1.88 10.99 4.17
C ASP A 128 -3.29 11.14 4.80
N MET A 129 -4.32 11.19 3.96
CA MET A 129 -5.72 11.39 4.36
C MET A 129 -6.48 10.08 4.61
N THR A 130 -5.77 8.95 4.66
CA THR A 130 -6.42 7.64 4.81
C THR A 130 -7.09 7.50 6.18
N TRP A 131 -8.35 7.03 6.18
CA TRP A 131 -9.14 6.86 7.40
C TRP A 131 -8.64 5.70 8.26
N ARG A 132 -7.78 6.02 9.24
CA ARG A 132 -7.12 5.05 10.14
C ARG A 132 -8.10 4.16 10.90
N TYR A 133 -9.23 4.71 11.35
CA TYR A 133 -10.27 3.94 12.03
C TYR A 133 -10.95 2.92 11.10
N GLY A 134 -11.19 3.28 9.85
CA GLY A 134 -11.74 2.37 8.83
C GLY A 134 -10.80 1.19 8.55
N ILE A 135 -9.50 1.45 8.48
CA ILE A 135 -8.48 0.40 8.38
C ILE A 135 -8.56 -0.54 9.59
N ASN A 136 -8.61 -0.01 10.82
CA ASN A 136 -8.75 -0.83 12.03
C ASN A 136 -10.01 -1.71 12.02
N LEU A 137 -11.12 -1.22 11.45
CA LEU A 137 -12.33 -2.01 11.31
C LEU A 137 -12.15 -3.17 10.33
N LEU A 138 -11.48 -2.95 9.19
CA LEU A 138 -11.16 -4.02 8.23
C LEU A 138 -10.30 -5.12 8.86
N TRP A 139 -9.34 -4.77 9.72
CA TRP A 139 -8.54 -5.75 10.47
C TRP A 139 -9.39 -6.62 11.39
N LYS A 140 -10.32 -6.00 12.13
CA LYS A 140 -11.26 -6.72 13.01
C LYS A 140 -12.16 -7.67 12.24
N ILE A 141 -12.73 -7.22 11.12
CA ILE A 141 -13.61 -8.04 10.26
C ILE A 141 -12.82 -9.18 9.61
N GLY A 142 -11.55 -8.93 9.24
CA GLY A 142 -10.65 -9.92 8.66
C GLY A 142 -10.06 -10.93 9.64
N ASN A 143 -10.38 -10.83 10.94
CA ASN A 143 -9.80 -11.63 12.02
C ASN A 143 -8.25 -11.68 11.98
N LEU A 144 -7.65 -10.58 11.53
CA LEU A 144 -6.21 -10.40 11.45
C LEU A 144 -5.77 -9.71 12.76
N SER A 145 -4.69 -10.21 13.37
CA SER A 145 -4.27 -9.74 14.71
C SER A 145 -4.01 -8.23 14.72
N TYR A 146 -4.43 -7.58 15.83
CA TYR A 146 -4.38 -6.13 15.98
C TYR A 146 -2.93 -5.59 15.97
N GLU A 147 -1.93 -6.42 16.30
CA GLU A 147 -0.52 -6.04 16.23
C GLU A 147 0.01 -5.88 14.80
N LEU A 148 -0.56 -6.58 13.81
CA LEU A 148 -0.21 -6.38 12.39
C LEU A 148 -0.77 -5.06 11.84
N ALA A 149 -1.86 -4.55 12.42
CA ALA A 149 -2.47 -3.28 12.04
C ALA A 149 -1.61 -2.06 12.41
N THR A 150 -0.84 -2.15 13.50
CA THR A 150 0.02 -1.04 13.98
C THR A 150 1.30 -0.87 13.17
N LEU A 151 1.80 -1.93 12.53
CA LEU A 151 2.91 -1.85 11.56
C LEU A 151 2.57 -0.98 10.36
N ILE A 152 1.44 -1.24 9.70
CA ILE A 152 1.06 -0.54 8.46
C ILE A 152 0.67 0.92 8.74
N GLN A 153 0.16 1.22 9.93
CA GLN A 153 -0.13 2.60 10.34
C GLN A 153 1.11 3.44 10.64
N THR A 154 2.25 2.80 10.94
CA THR A 154 3.51 3.50 11.22
C THR A 154 4.41 3.64 9.98
N SER A 155 4.22 2.81 8.95
CA SER A 155 4.96 2.87 7.69
C SER A 155 4.30 3.71 6.58
N THR A 156 3.26 4.48 6.90
CA THR A 156 2.70 5.49 5.97
C THR A 156 3.41 6.85 6.06
N PHE A 157 4.68 6.89 6.49
CA PHE A 157 5.52 8.08 6.48
C PHE A 157 6.85 7.83 5.80
#